data_AF-A0A5K1DPA0-F1
#
_entry.id   AF-A0A5K1DPA0-F1
#
_cell.length_a   1.000
_cell.length_b   1.000
_cell.length_c   1.000
_cell.angle_alpha   90.00
_cell.angle_beta   90.00
_cell.angle_gamma   90.00
#
_symmetry.space_group_name_H-M   'P 1'
#
loop_
_entity.id
_entity.type
_entity.pdbx_description
1 polymer ?
#
loop_
_entity_poly.entity_id
_entity_poly.type
_entity_poly.pdbx_seq_one_letter_code
_entity_poly.pdbx_strand_id
1 'polypeptide(L)'
;MGQLRPLYLCLLVPLLVLVVEGKAASFRHYVLVHGAGHGAWSWYKVHNLLQRAGQNVTSFDLTSAGIDPADANAVLTFEDYNKPLTNFLSALPDNEK
;
A
#
# COMPACT_ATOMS: atom_id res chain seq x y z
N MET A 1 -1.99 13.21 35.75
CA MET A 1 -1.55 11.80 35.76
C MET A 1 -2.57 10.99 34.98
N GLY A 2 -2.15 10.29 33.92
CA GLY A 2 -3.00 9.38 33.15
C GLY A 2 -3.38 9.88 31.74
N GLN A 3 -2.38 10.22 30.93
CA GLN A 3 -2.53 10.48 29.49
C GLN A 3 -3.02 9.19 28.81
N LEU A 4 -4.28 9.18 28.39
CA LEU A 4 -4.92 8.06 27.69
C LEU A 4 -4.19 7.82 26.36
N ARG A 5 -3.57 6.65 26.26
CA ARG A 5 -2.87 6.12 25.09
C ARG A 5 -3.81 6.09 23.87
N PRO A 6 -3.48 6.71 22.73
CA PRO A 6 -4.27 6.61 21.50
C PRO A 6 -4.03 5.29 20.75
N LEU A 7 -3.71 4.19 21.46
CA LEU A 7 -3.36 2.92 20.83
C LEU A 7 -4.57 2.13 20.30
N TYR A 8 -5.80 2.55 20.62
CA TYR A 8 -7.01 1.75 20.35
C TYR A 8 -7.78 2.13 19.09
N LEU A 9 -7.47 3.23 18.41
CA LEU A 9 -8.19 3.63 17.19
C LEU A 9 -7.58 3.07 15.89
N CYS A 10 -6.48 2.33 15.98
CA CYS A 10 -5.76 1.78 14.82
C CYS A 10 -6.22 0.37 14.39
N LEU A 11 -7.25 -0.20 15.04
CA LEU A 11 -7.62 -1.61 14.88
C LEU A 11 -8.74 -1.90 13.87
N LEU A 12 -9.24 -0.90 13.13
CA LEU A 12 -10.28 -1.10 12.12
C LEU A 12 -9.90 -0.46 10.80
N VAL A 13 -8.88 -0.99 10.11
CA VAL A 13 -8.70 -0.73 8.69
C VAL A 13 -8.54 -2.08 7.98
N PRO A 14 -9.57 -2.56 7.26
CA PRO A 14 -9.46 -3.79 6.49
C PRO A 14 -8.43 -3.57 5.38
N LEU A 15 -7.62 -4.59 5.17
CA LEU A 15 -6.76 -4.85 4.01
C LEU A 15 -7.33 -4.21 2.72
N LEU A 16 -6.90 -2.99 2.37
CA LEU A 16 -7.36 -2.29 1.18
C LEU A 16 -6.52 -2.75 -0.01
N VAL A 17 -7.06 -3.65 -0.82
CA VAL A 17 -6.51 -3.97 -2.14
C VAL A 17 -7.04 -2.92 -3.12
N LEU A 18 -6.17 -2.06 -3.65
CA LEU A 18 -6.54 -1.15 -4.75
C LEU A 18 -6.26 -1.86 -6.08
N VAL A 19 -7.30 -2.20 -6.83
CA VAL A 19 -7.15 -2.68 -8.21
C VAL A 19 -7.25 -1.47 -9.14
N VAL A 20 -6.18 -1.18 -9.88
CA VAL A 20 -6.21 -0.18 -10.96
C VAL A 20 -6.48 -0.93 -12.26
N GLU A 21 -7.54 -0.55 -12.98
CA GLU A 21 -7.98 -1.27 -14.18
C GLU A 21 -7.58 -0.53 -15.46
N GLY A 22 -6.58 -1.04 -16.17
CA GLY A 22 -6.21 -0.58 -17.51
C GLY A 22 -7.12 -1.15 -18.60
N LYS A 23 -7.40 -0.36 -19.64
CA LYS A 23 -8.36 -0.65 -20.71
C LYS A 23 -7.83 -1.68 -21.74
N ALA A 24 -7.57 -2.93 -21.34
CA ALA A 24 -7.37 -4.06 -22.25
C ALA A 24 -7.64 -5.41 -21.54
N ALA A 25 -8.53 -6.22 -22.10
CA ALA A 25 -9.21 -7.36 -21.43
C ALA A 25 -8.33 -8.56 -21.01
N SER A 26 -6.99 -8.51 -21.13
CA SER A 26 -6.11 -9.63 -20.76
C SER A 26 -4.93 -9.29 -19.84
N PHE A 27 -4.58 -8.01 -19.66
CA PHE A 27 -3.42 -7.60 -18.86
C PHE A 27 -3.78 -6.41 -17.97
N ARG A 28 -3.84 -6.65 -16.66
CA ARG A 28 -4.13 -5.64 -15.63
C ARG A 28 -2.92 -5.39 -14.75
N HIS A 29 -2.84 -4.18 -14.20
CA HIS A 29 -1.83 -3.77 -13.23
C HIS A 29 -2.42 -3.72 -11.84
N TYR A 30 -1.98 -4.62 -10.96
CA TYR A 30 -2.41 -4.68 -9.57
C TYR A 30 -1.49 -3.86 -8.68
N VAL A 31 -2.08 -2.99 -7.85
CA VAL A 31 -1.35 -2.18 -6.87
C VAL A 31 -1.72 -2.64 -5.45
N LEU A 32 -0.84 -3.41 -4.83
CA LEU A 32 -1.11 -4.06 -3.54
C LEU A 32 -0.66 -3.15 -2.40
N VAL A 33 -1.63 -2.60 -1.67
CA VAL A 33 -1.41 -1.73 -0.50
C VAL A 33 -1.64 -2.55 0.78
N HIS A 34 -0.71 -2.48 1.72
CA HIS A 34 -0.81 -3.25 2.97
C HIS A 34 -1.61 -2.48 4.04
N GLY A 35 -2.05 -3.19 5.08
CA GLY A 35 -2.67 -2.59 6.27
C GLY A 35 -1.63 -2.15 7.33
N ALA A 36 -2.12 -1.58 8.44
CA ALA A 36 -1.27 -1.17 9.57
C ALA A 36 -0.46 -2.36 10.15
N GLY A 37 0.78 -2.08 10.58
CA GLY A 37 1.69 -3.09 11.16
C GLY A 37 2.27 -4.10 10.15
N HIS A 38 2.02 -3.92 8.86
CA HIS A 38 2.55 -4.75 7.79
C HIS A 38 3.43 -3.92 6.84
N GLY A 39 3.90 -4.57 5.78
CA GLY A 39 4.57 -3.94 4.64
C GLY A 39 4.25 -4.71 3.36
N ALA A 40 4.91 -4.36 2.26
CA ALA A 40 4.86 -5.05 0.97
C ALA A 40 5.12 -6.56 1.09
N TRP A 41 5.95 -6.97 2.06
CA TRP A 41 6.26 -8.38 2.34
C TRP A 41 5.01 -9.24 2.59
N SER A 42 3.93 -8.66 3.14
CA SER A 42 2.67 -9.37 3.40
C SER A 42 2.01 -9.90 2.12
N TRP A 43 2.32 -9.29 0.98
CA TRP A 43 1.76 -9.64 -0.32
C TRP A 43 2.56 -10.68 -1.10
N TYR A 44 3.67 -11.18 -0.57
CA TYR A 44 4.59 -12.07 -1.31
C TYR A 44 3.89 -13.20 -2.07
N LYS A 45 2.95 -13.93 -1.43
CA LYS A 45 2.23 -15.04 -2.07
C LYS A 45 1.30 -14.57 -3.19
N VAL A 46 0.51 -13.53 -2.94
CA VAL A 46 -0.45 -12.98 -3.92
C VAL A 46 0.27 -12.36 -5.11
N HIS A 47 1.34 -11.61 -4.83
CA HIS A 47 2.20 -11.02 -5.85
C HIS A 47 2.71 -12.10 -6.82
N ASN A 48 3.30 -13.16 -6.29
CA ASN A 48 3.81 -14.27 -7.10
C ASN A 48 2.72 -14.95 -7.92
N LEU A 49 1.52 -15.17 -7.35
CA LEU A 49 0.40 -15.78 -8.07
C LEU A 49 -0.05 -14.93 -9.24
N LEU A 50 -0.19 -13.62 -9.05
CA LEU A 50 -0.61 -12.67 -10.08
C LEU A 50 0.46 -12.52 -11.18
N GLN A 51 1.74 -12.43 -10.81
CA GLN A 51 2.83 -12.42 -11.79
C GLN A 51 2.86 -13.69 -12.63
N ARG A 52 2.67 -14.87 -12.01
CA ARG A 52 2.57 -16.15 -12.73
C ARG A 52 1.35 -16.25 -13.63
N ALA A 53 0.28 -15.53 -13.32
CA ALA A 53 -0.90 -15.38 -14.18
C ALA A 53 -0.70 -14.32 -15.29
N GLY A 54 0.52 -13.81 -15.47
CA GLY A 54 0.87 -12.86 -16.52
C GLY A 54 0.37 -11.45 -16.26
N GLN A 55 0.09 -11.08 -15.01
CA GLN A 55 -0.36 -9.73 -14.64
C GLN A 55 0.82 -8.86 -14.20
N ASN A 56 0.71 -7.54 -14.40
CA ASN A 56 1.64 -6.60 -13.78
C ASN A 56 1.24 -6.40 -12.31
N VAL A 57 2.21 -6.39 -11.41
CA VAL A 57 1.94 -6.27 -9.97
C VAL A 57 2.98 -5.38 -9.33
N THR A 58 2.52 -4.40 -8.58
CA THR A 58 3.35 -3.52 -7.79
C THR A 58 2.90 -3.58 -6.33
N SER A 59 3.85 -3.84 -5.44
CA SER A 59 3.66 -3.79 -3.99
C SER A 59 4.80 -2.98 -3.41
N PHE A 60 4.50 -2.03 -2.53
CA PHE A 60 5.49 -1.16 -1.90
C PHE A 60 5.12 -0.91 -0.44
N ASP A 61 6.11 -0.46 0.31
CA ASP A 61 5.93 -0.04 1.69
C ASP A 61 5.42 1.40 1.72
N LEU A 62 4.40 1.65 2.54
CA LEU A 62 4.00 2.99 2.96
C LEU A 62 5.06 3.60 3.89
N THR A 63 5.00 4.91 4.15
CA THR A 63 6.02 5.56 4.98
C THR A 63 6.01 4.97 6.39
N SER A 64 7.21 4.64 6.90
CA SER A 64 7.46 3.94 8.17
C SER A 64 6.92 2.50 8.25
N ALA A 65 6.51 1.91 7.13
CA ALA A 65 6.07 0.53 7.07
C ALA A 65 7.14 -0.41 6.46
N GLY A 66 7.02 -1.71 6.71
CA GLY A 66 7.91 -2.72 6.14
C GLY A 66 9.39 -2.42 6.39
N ILE A 67 10.14 -2.15 5.32
CA ILE A 67 11.58 -1.81 5.38
C ILE A 67 11.87 -0.31 5.29
N ASP A 68 10.84 0.54 5.21
CA ASP A 68 11.01 1.99 5.17
C ASP A 68 11.64 2.50 6.49
N PRO A 69 12.73 3.27 6.44
CA PRO A 69 13.48 3.65 7.63
C PRO A 69 12.88 4.86 8.38
N ALA A 70 11.78 5.45 7.91
CA ALA A 70 11.18 6.60 8.58
C ALA A 70 10.69 6.21 9.99
N ASP A 71 10.88 7.09 10.96
CA ASP A 71 10.35 6.91 12.31
C ASP A 71 8.83 7.02 12.30
N ALA A 72 8.14 5.99 12.79
CA ALA A 72 6.68 5.93 12.84
C ALA A 72 6.10 7.07 13.69
N ASN A 73 6.84 7.53 14.70
CA ASN A 73 6.42 8.63 15.56
C ASN A 73 6.49 10.00 14.86
N ALA A 74 7.22 10.08 13.74
CA ALA A 74 7.28 11.29 12.91
C ALA A 74 6.22 11.32 11.80
N VAL A 75 5.51 10.21 11.55
CA VAL A 75 4.41 10.15 10.58
C VAL A 75 3.10 10.52 11.27
N LEU A 76 2.72 11.79 11.16
CA LEU A 76 1.62 12.36 11.95
C LEU A 76 0.30 12.48 11.17
N THR A 77 0.33 12.32 9.85
CA THR A 77 -0.84 12.51 8.99
C THR A 77 -1.06 11.34 8.05
N PHE A 78 -2.32 11.19 7.62
CA PHE A 78 -2.69 10.19 6.61
C PHE A 78 -1.98 10.44 5.28
N GLU A 79 -1.78 11.71 4.90
CA GLU A 79 -1.07 12.07 3.67
C GLU A 79 0.41 11.67 3.75
N ASP A 80 1.07 11.93 4.88
CA ASP A 80 2.47 11.52 5.09
C ASP A 80 2.63 10.00 5.01
N TYR A 81 1.71 9.25 5.62
CA TYR A 81 1.73 7.78 5.56
C TYR A 81 1.55 7.26 4.13
N ASN A 82 0.61 7.85 3.37
CA ASN A 82 0.26 7.40 2.02
C ASN A 82 1.12 8.03 0.92
N LYS A 83 2.11 8.85 1.25
CA LYS A 83 2.96 9.54 0.28
C LYS A 83 3.58 8.61 -0.78
N PRO A 84 4.06 7.40 -0.47
CA PRO A 84 4.55 6.48 -1.50
C PRO A 84 3.46 6.07 -2.51
N LEU A 85 2.23 5.83 -2.05
CA LEU A 85 1.09 5.48 -2.90
C LEU A 85 0.68 6.66 -3.79
N THR A 86 0.52 7.86 -3.22
CA THR A 86 0.08 9.03 -3.99
C THR A 86 1.13 9.44 -5.02
N ASN A 87 2.42 9.37 -4.68
CA ASN A 87 3.51 9.59 -5.63
C ASN A 87 3.49 8.57 -6.77
N PHE A 88 3.30 7.29 -6.45
CA PHE A 88 3.19 6.23 -7.45
C PHE A 88 2.03 6.46 -8.41
N LEU A 89 0.82 6.70 -7.90
CA LEU A 89 -0.37 6.94 -8.72
C LEU A 89 -0.24 8.20 -9.59
N SER A 90 0.40 9.25 -9.06
CA SER A 90 0.63 10.49 -9.81
C SER A 90 1.61 10.29 -10.98
N ALA A 91 2.56 9.37 -10.83
CA ALA A 91 3.55 9.04 -11.85
C ALA A 91 3.04 8.04 -12.91
N LEU A 92 1.85 7.45 -12.72
CA LEU A 92 1.28 6.54 -13.71
C LEU A 92 0.91 7.28 -15.01
N PRO A 93 1.11 6.67 -16.18
CA PRO A 93 0.65 7.22 -17.44
C PRO A 93 -0.89 7.17 -17.50
N ASP A 94 -1.51 8.07 -18.24
CA ASP A 94 -2.98 8.26 -18.20
C ASP A 94 -3.79 7.04 -18.68
N ASN A 95 -3.16 6.11 -19.41
CA ASN A 95 -3.75 4.83 -19.82
C ASN A 95 -3.78 3.78 -18.70
N GLU A 96 -3.15 4.06 -17.55
CA GLU A 96 -2.99 3.18 -16.40
C GLU A 96 -3.44 3.83 -15.09
N LYS A 97 -4.06 5.01 -15.14
CA LYS A 97 -4.67 5.69 -13.98
C LYS A 97 -6.11 5.25 -13.72
#